data_AF-A0A7V9ZXZ9-F1
#
_entry.id   AF-A0A7V9ZXZ9-F1
#
_cell.length_a   1.000
_cell.length_b   1.000
_cell.length_c   1.000
_cell.angle_alpha   90.00
_cell.angle_beta   90.00
_cell.angle_gamma   90.00
#
_symmetry.space_group_name_H-M   'P 1'
#
loop_
_entity.id
_entity.type
_entity.pdbx_description
1 polymer ?
#
loop_
_entity_poly.entity_id
_entity_poly.type
_entity_poly.pdbx_seq_one_letter_code
_entity_poly.pdbx_strand_id
1 'polypeptide(L)'
;KVRNIADQAADAPYKDEYCCAVIVNGKYLTANPKSAAAATRALLKGAKWVEANPAAAARLSVEKKYLASSPELNTVAISHLRYVPSVSGADDAVKSAAAEMKVAGMLSPTTDVPSLASRAFAHLDGVSDEWLQGVEVERLADGQVPLDQDIRLFAEMILSDTEGSCCAKEKTTLAAKN
;
A
#
# COMPACT_ATOMS: atom_id res chain seq x y z
N LYS A 1 -13.83 19.70 13.81
CA LYS A 1 -13.84 19.46 12.35
C LYS A 1 -12.43 19.07 11.95
N VAL A 2 -12.20 17.80 11.59
CA VAL A 2 -10.88 17.35 11.10
C VAL A 2 -10.74 17.80 9.65
N ARG A 3 -9.55 18.28 9.26
CA ARG A 3 -9.23 18.69 7.89
C ARG A 3 -8.03 17.87 7.43
N ASN A 4 -8.14 17.20 6.29
CA ASN A 4 -6.98 16.56 5.67
C ASN A 4 -5.95 17.62 5.30
N ILE A 5 -4.68 17.41 5.66
CA ILE A 5 -3.57 18.32 5.36
C ILE A 5 -2.74 17.79 4.19
N ALA A 6 -2.60 16.46 4.08
CA ALA A 6 -1.94 15.78 2.97
C ALA A 6 -2.38 14.31 2.97
N ASP A 7 -2.72 13.80 1.79
CA ASP A 7 -2.97 12.40 1.49
C ASP A 7 -1.84 11.85 0.64
N GLN A 8 -1.06 10.89 1.16
CA GLN A 8 0.06 10.31 0.41
C GLN A 8 -0.41 9.51 -0.82
N ALA A 9 -1.67 9.03 -0.84
CA ALA A 9 -2.21 8.29 -1.97
C ALA A 9 -2.76 9.19 -3.08
N ALA A 10 -3.04 10.47 -2.80
CA ALA A 10 -3.74 11.36 -3.73
C ALA A 10 -2.99 12.67 -4.04
N ASP A 11 -2.25 13.22 -3.08
CA ASP A 11 -1.65 14.54 -3.19
C ASP A 11 -0.22 14.48 -3.75
N ALA A 12 0.12 15.45 -4.59
CA ALA A 12 1.50 15.66 -5.03
C ALA A 12 2.36 16.23 -3.88
N PRO A 13 3.65 15.86 -3.78
CA PRO A 13 4.40 15.00 -4.71
C PRO A 13 4.25 13.49 -4.46
N TYR A 14 3.62 13.07 -3.37
CA TYR A 14 3.69 11.70 -2.84
C TYR A 14 2.88 10.65 -3.61
N LYS A 15 1.84 11.07 -4.34
CA LYS A 15 0.94 10.14 -5.06
C LYS A 15 1.63 9.20 -6.06
N ASP A 16 2.83 9.54 -6.50
CA ASP A 16 3.63 8.75 -7.44
C ASP A 16 4.77 7.97 -6.73
N GLU A 17 4.88 8.08 -5.41
CA GLU A 17 5.89 7.40 -4.60
C GLU A 17 5.43 6.01 -4.16
N TYR A 18 6.38 5.08 -4.10
CA TYR A 18 6.14 3.75 -3.57
C TYR A 18 6.38 3.72 -2.07
N CYS A 19 5.31 3.52 -1.30
CA CYS A 19 5.38 3.46 0.16
C CYS A 19 5.84 2.10 0.72
N CYS A 20 5.82 1.05 -0.09
CA CYS A 20 6.13 -0.32 0.31
C CYS A 20 7.12 -0.98 -0.65
N ALA A 21 8.03 -1.78 -0.10
CA ALA A 21 8.99 -2.58 -0.88
C ALA A 21 9.09 -4.00 -0.31
N VAL A 22 9.33 -4.97 -1.19
CA VAL A 22 9.67 -6.35 -0.81
C VAL A 22 11.16 -6.54 -0.99
N ILE A 23 11.85 -6.94 0.07
CA ILE A 23 13.30 -7.08 0.08
C ILE A 23 13.69 -8.56 0.13
N VAL A 24 14.67 -8.94 -0.69
CA VAL A 24 15.28 -10.27 -0.67
C VAL A 24 16.70 -10.18 -0.15
N ASN A 25 17.11 -11.16 0.66
CA ASN A 25 18.49 -11.24 1.13
C ASN A 25 19.46 -11.46 -0.04
N GLY A 26 20.54 -10.67 -0.10
CA GLY A 26 21.51 -10.75 -1.20
C GLY A 26 22.17 -12.13 -1.38
N LYS A 27 22.48 -12.85 -0.29
CA LYS A 27 23.03 -14.22 -0.38
C LYS A 27 22.02 -15.18 -0.99
N TYR A 28 20.75 -15.05 -0.61
CA TYR A 28 19.68 -15.86 -1.18
C TYR A 28 19.49 -15.57 -2.66
N LEU A 29 19.50 -14.30 -3.05
CA LEU A 29 19.41 -13.88 -4.46
C LEU A 29 20.55 -14.48 -5.29
N THR A 30 21.80 -14.37 -4.83
CA THR A 30 22.97 -14.94 -5.53
C THR A 30 22.87 -16.45 -5.72
N ALA A 31 22.40 -17.17 -4.69
CA ALA A 31 22.25 -18.62 -4.76
C ALA A 31 21.01 -19.06 -5.57
N ASN A 32 19.95 -18.23 -5.63
CA ASN A 32 18.65 -18.60 -6.19
C ASN A 32 18.06 -17.51 -7.12
N PRO A 33 18.79 -17.03 -8.14
CA PRO A 33 18.36 -15.88 -8.95
C PRO A 33 17.07 -16.15 -9.72
N LYS A 34 16.90 -17.38 -10.23
CA LYS A 34 15.67 -17.79 -10.94
C LYS A 34 14.44 -17.79 -10.03
N SER A 35 14.59 -18.30 -8.81
CA SER A 35 13.51 -18.33 -7.81
C SER A 35 13.13 -16.92 -7.35
N ALA A 36 14.12 -16.04 -7.15
CA ALA A 36 13.88 -14.64 -6.85
C ALA A 36 13.10 -13.95 -7.98
N ALA A 37 13.52 -14.12 -9.24
CA ALA A 37 12.81 -13.58 -10.40
C ALA A 37 11.36 -14.12 -10.50
N ALA A 38 11.16 -15.42 -10.27
CA ALA A 38 9.83 -16.02 -10.28
C ALA A 38 8.92 -15.48 -9.17
N ALA A 39 9.45 -15.33 -7.95
CA ALA A 39 8.72 -14.75 -6.82
C ALA A 39 8.36 -13.29 -7.09
N THR A 40 9.29 -12.48 -7.60
CA THR A 40 9.03 -11.09 -7.96
C THR A 40 7.94 -10.98 -9.03
N ARG A 41 7.98 -11.82 -10.08
CA ARG A 41 6.90 -11.83 -11.09
C ARG A 41 5.54 -12.20 -10.48
N ALA A 42 5.50 -13.16 -9.57
CA ALA A 42 4.27 -13.54 -8.89
C ALA A 42 3.70 -12.38 -8.05
N LEU A 43 4.57 -11.66 -7.33
CA LEU A 43 4.19 -10.48 -6.55
C LEU A 43 3.69 -9.33 -7.43
N LEU A 44 4.39 -9.00 -8.52
CA LEU A 44 3.98 -7.95 -9.45
C LEU A 44 2.66 -8.29 -10.14
N LYS A 45 2.44 -9.55 -10.53
CA LYS A 45 1.15 -10.01 -11.06
C LYS A 45 0.05 -9.92 -10.01
N GLY A 46 0.34 -10.30 -8.76
CA GLY A 46 -0.58 -10.16 -7.63
C GLY A 46 -0.99 -8.72 -7.38
N ALA A 47 -0.04 -7.79 -7.33
CA ALA A 47 -0.31 -6.36 -7.17
C ALA A 47 -1.20 -5.82 -8.32
N LYS A 48 -0.88 -6.18 -9.58
CA LYS A 48 -1.70 -5.82 -10.74
C LYS A 48 -3.13 -6.39 -10.64
N TRP A 49 -3.29 -7.60 -10.10
CA TRP A 49 -4.60 -8.19 -9.88
C TRP A 49 -5.38 -7.49 -8.76
N VAL A 50 -4.71 -7.08 -7.66
CA VAL A 50 -5.34 -6.32 -6.57
C VAL A 50 -5.82 -4.96 -7.06
N GLU A 51 -4.98 -4.23 -7.82
CA GLU A 51 -5.36 -2.96 -8.45
C GLU A 51 -6.61 -3.09 -9.32
N ALA A 52 -6.75 -4.20 -10.04
CA ALA A 52 -7.89 -4.46 -10.90
C ALA A 52 -9.13 -5.01 -10.15
N ASN A 53 -8.95 -5.54 -8.94
CA ASN A 53 -9.97 -6.23 -8.15
C ASN A 53 -9.91 -5.90 -6.64
N PRO A 54 -9.95 -4.62 -6.24
CA PRO A 54 -9.75 -4.22 -4.84
C PRO A 54 -10.77 -4.84 -3.88
N ALA A 55 -12.05 -4.93 -4.28
CA ALA A 55 -13.11 -5.50 -3.43
C ALA A 55 -12.94 -7.01 -3.23
N ALA A 56 -12.57 -7.74 -4.30
CA ALA A 56 -12.33 -9.17 -4.20
C ALA A 56 -11.05 -9.47 -3.40
N ALA A 57 -9.99 -8.68 -3.58
CA ALA A 57 -8.77 -8.78 -2.77
C ALA A 57 -9.07 -8.59 -1.28
N ALA A 58 -9.92 -7.60 -0.96
CA ALA A 58 -10.32 -7.33 0.41
C ALA A 58 -11.06 -8.49 1.05
N ARG A 59 -12.11 -9.01 0.39
CA ARG A 59 -12.84 -10.20 0.85
C ARG A 59 -11.91 -11.39 1.03
N LEU A 60 -11.09 -11.68 0.03
CA LEU A 60 -10.17 -12.82 0.04
C LEU A 60 -9.21 -12.77 1.24
N SER A 61 -8.63 -11.62 1.55
CA SER A 61 -7.69 -11.51 2.68
C SER A 61 -8.33 -11.73 4.06
N VAL A 62 -9.62 -11.39 4.21
CA VAL A 62 -10.38 -11.62 5.44
C VAL A 62 -10.82 -13.09 5.53
N GLU A 63 -11.41 -13.63 4.46
CA GLU A 63 -11.86 -15.03 4.40
C GLU A 63 -10.73 -16.03 4.62
N LYS A 64 -9.54 -15.73 4.09
CA LYS A 64 -8.32 -16.54 4.28
C LYS A 64 -7.63 -16.29 5.62
N LYS A 65 -8.18 -15.41 6.46
CA LYS A 65 -7.63 -15.05 7.78
C LYS A 65 -6.21 -14.48 7.70
N TYR A 66 -5.87 -13.82 6.59
CA TYR A 66 -4.62 -13.07 6.46
C TYR A 66 -4.71 -11.71 7.15
N LEU A 67 -5.92 -11.14 7.24
CA LEU A 67 -6.18 -9.89 7.92
C LEU A 67 -7.35 -10.03 8.91
N ALA A 68 -7.15 -9.56 10.13
CA ALA A 68 -8.21 -9.44 11.14
C ALA A 68 -8.98 -8.13 10.91
N SER A 69 -9.94 -8.15 9.99
CA SER A 69 -10.82 -7.02 9.66
C SER A 69 -12.18 -7.56 9.19
N SER A 70 -13.15 -6.67 8.95
CA SER A 70 -14.35 -7.02 8.18
C SER A 70 -14.09 -6.86 6.68
N PRO A 71 -14.77 -7.61 5.81
CA PRO A 71 -14.64 -7.43 4.37
C PRO A 71 -14.95 -6.01 3.91
N GLU A 72 -15.91 -5.35 4.54
CA GLU A 72 -16.35 -3.99 4.23
C GLU A 72 -15.24 -2.99 4.57
N LEU A 73 -14.76 -2.97 5.82
CA LEU A 73 -13.69 -2.06 6.25
C LEU A 73 -12.42 -2.25 5.43
N ASN A 74 -12.09 -3.50 5.11
CA ASN A 74 -10.93 -3.78 4.29
C ASN A 74 -11.12 -3.39 2.82
N THR A 75 -12.36 -3.43 2.30
CA THR A 75 -12.66 -2.97 0.94
C THR A 75 -12.39 -1.49 0.81
N VAL A 76 -12.79 -0.68 1.81
CA VAL A 76 -12.45 0.75 1.88
C VAL A 76 -10.94 0.94 1.95
N ALA A 77 -10.25 0.22 2.84
CA ALA A 77 -8.81 0.39 2.98
C ALA A 77 -8.06 0.09 1.66
N ILE A 78 -8.41 -1.01 0.98
CA ILE A 78 -7.74 -1.44 -0.24
C ILE A 78 -8.13 -0.57 -1.44
N SER A 79 -9.37 -0.06 -1.52
CA SER A 79 -9.81 0.78 -2.65
C SER A 79 -9.15 2.17 -2.67
N HIS A 80 -8.71 2.66 -1.51
CA HIS A 80 -8.03 3.94 -1.39
C HIS A 80 -6.49 3.85 -1.59
N LEU A 81 -5.94 2.64 -1.67
CA LEU A 81 -4.53 2.41 -1.95
C LEU A 81 -4.32 2.11 -3.43
N ARG A 82 -3.11 2.38 -3.93
CA ARG A 82 -2.69 2.05 -5.29
C ARG A 82 -1.73 0.87 -5.26
N TYR A 83 -2.05 -0.17 -6.01
CA TYR A 83 -1.25 -1.38 -6.17
C TYR A 83 -0.63 -1.47 -7.56
N VAL A 84 -0.52 -0.34 -8.27
CA VAL A 84 0.13 -0.24 -9.57
C VAL A 84 1.60 -0.65 -9.43
N PRO A 85 2.01 -1.81 -9.98
CA PRO A 85 3.39 -2.27 -9.84
C PRO A 85 4.28 -1.60 -10.89
N SER A 86 5.55 -1.34 -10.54
CA SER A 86 6.59 -0.92 -11.49
C SER A 86 7.97 -1.37 -11.03
N VAL A 87 8.79 -1.82 -11.99
CA VAL A 87 10.20 -2.15 -11.78
C VAL A 87 11.05 -0.89 -11.73
N SER A 88 10.89 0.02 -12.70
CA SER A 88 11.61 1.31 -12.68
C SER A 88 11.18 2.19 -11.52
N GLY A 89 9.89 2.23 -11.20
CA GLY A 89 9.37 2.96 -10.05
C GLY A 89 9.98 2.49 -8.72
N ALA A 90 10.21 1.18 -8.56
CA ALA A 90 10.88 0.64 -7.39
C ALA A 90 12.37 1.02 -7.33
N ASP A 91 13.07 1.04 -8.47
CA ASP A 91 14.47 1.50 -8.56
C ASP A 91 14.57 2.99 -8.18
N ASP A 92 13.69 3.81 -8.73
CA ASP A 92 13.65 5.25 -8.43
C ASP A 92 13.27 5.52 -6.97
N ALA A 93 12.37 4.73 -6.39
CA ALA A 93 12.03 4.80 -4.97
C ALA A 93 13.24 4.45 -4.07
N VAL A 94 14.08 3.49 -4.45
CA VAL A 94 15.31 3.18 -3.70
C VAL A 94 16.30 4.35 -3.78
N LYS A 95 16.43 4.99 -4.96
CA LYS A 95 17.29 6.17 -5.13
C LYS A 95 16.80 7.37 -4.33
N SER A 96 15.50 7.67 -4.36
CA SER A 96 14.91 8.78 -3.61
C SER A 96 15.04 8.54 -2.11
N ALA A 97 14.66 7.36 -1.63
CA ALA A 97 14.78 7.00 -0.21
C ALA A 97 16.22 7.11 0.29
N ALA A 98 17.21 6.62 -0.46
CA ALA A 98 18.61 6.74 -0.07
C ALA A 98 19.08 8.21 -0.01
N ALA A 99 18.61 9.07 -0.90
CA ALA A 99 18.91 10.50 -0.86
C ALA A 99 18.27 11.18 0.36
N GLU A 100 17.00 10.91 0.62
CA GLU A 100 16.26 11.48 1.75
C GLU A 100 16.76 10.99 3.10
N MET A 101 17.10 9.71 3.22
CA MET A 101 17.73 9.17 4.44
C MET A 101 19.05 9.88 4.76
N LYS A 102 19.81 10.33 3.75
CA LYS A 102 21.00 11.15 3.97
C LYS A 102 20.65 12.55 4.46
N VAL A 103 19.65 13.20 3.87
CA VAL A 103 19.16 14.52 4.31
C VAL A 103 18.62 14.47 5.74
N ALA A 104 17.88 13.41 6.07
CA ALA A 104 17.33 13.16 7.41
C ALA A 104 18.39 12.77 8.46
N GLY A 105 19.66 12.61 8.07
CA GLY A 105 20.75 12.24 8.98
C GLY A 105 20.77 10.76 9.37
N MET A 106 20.01 9.90 8.68
CA MET A 106 20.01 8.45 8.90
C MET A 106 21.23 7.77 8.26
N LEU A 107 21.79 8.38 7.21
CA LEU A 107 23.03 7.94 6.57
C LEU A 107 24.17 8.90 6.92
N SER A 108 25.41 8.38 6.97
CA SER A 108 26.60 9.21 7.15
C SER A 108 26.65 10.33 6.09
N PRO A 109 27.07 11.55 6.43
CA PRO A 109 27.29 12.62 5.46
C PRO A 109 28.26 12.23 4.32
N THR A 110 29.17 11.30 4.57
CA THR A 110 30.13 10.77 3.58
C THR A 110 29.58 9.64 2.72
N THR A 111 28.34 9.21 2.93
CA THR A 111 27.73 8.12 2.15
C THR A 111 27.58 8.53 0.68
N ASP A 112 28.09 7.68 -0.20
CA ASP A 112 27.82 7.74 -1.65
C ASP A 112 26.44 7.11 -1.92
N VAL A 113 25.44 7.98 -2.08
CA VAL A 113 24.03 7.60 -2.28
C VAL A 113 23.82 6.88 -3.62
N PRO A 114 24.31 7.39 -4.77
CA PRO A 114 24.20 6.67 -6.04
C PRO A 114 24.77 5.25 -5.99
N SER A 115 25.95 5.08 -5.38
CA SER A 115 26.57 3.75 -5.24
C SER A 115 25.77 2.84 -4.29
N LEU A 116 25.26 3.38 -3.19
CA LEU A 116 24.42 2.63 -2.25
C LEU A 116 23.13 2.14 -2.92
N ALA A 117 22.39 3.03 -3.59
CA ALA A 117 21.14 2.70 -4.26
C ALA A 117 21.34 1.63 -5.35
N SER A 118 22.37 1.81 -6.19
CA SER A 118 22.69 0.85 -7.27
C SER A 118 23.07 -0.54 -6.76
N ARG A 119 23.64 -0.65 -5.54
CA ARG A 119 23.91 -1.95 -4.92
C ARG A 119 22.70 -2.55 -4.22
N ALA A 120 21.78 -1.71 -3.77
CA ALA A 120 20.58 -2.14 -3.03
C ALA A 120 19.49 -2.68 -3.97
N PHE A 121 19.41 -2.14 -5.19
CA PHE A 121 18.44 -2.61 -6.18
C PHE A 121 19.02 -3.71 -7.06
N ALA A 122 18.25 -4.79 -7.27
CA ALA A 122 18.65 -5.91 -8.10
C ALA A 122 17.74 -6.03 -9.33
N HIS A 123 18.33 -5.91 -10.51
CA HIS A 123 17.65 -6.22 -11.77
C HIS A 123 17.60 -7.74 -11.98
N LEU A 124 16.39 -8.28 -12.12
CA LEU A 124 16.15 -9.71 -12.23
C LEU A 124 15.84 -10.08 -13.69
N ASP A 125 16.39 -11.21 -14.13
CA ASP A 125 16.20 -11.68 -15.50
C ASP A 125 14.72 -11.92 -15.84
N GLY A 126 14.30 -11.36 -16.97
CA GLY A 126 12.92 -11.38 -17.43
C GLY A 126 11.92 -10.68 -16.49
N VAL A 127 12.37 -9.66 -15.73
CA VAL A 127 11.51 -8.81 -14.90
C VAL A 127 11.78 -7.35 -15.27
N SER A 128 10.87 -6.77 -16.06
CA SER A 128 10.94 -5.37 -16.50
C SER A 128 9.54 -4.77 -16.61
N ASP A 129 9.45 -3.44 -16.78
CA ASP A 129 8.17 -2.79 -17.01
C ASP A 129 7.54 -3.20 -18.35
N GLU A 130 8.34 -3.45 -19.38
CA GLU A 130 7.85 -3.94 -20.68
C GLU A 130 7.20 -5.32 -20.53
N TRP A 131 7.82 -6.22 -19.77
CA TRP A 131 7.21 -7.50 -19.44
C TRP A 131 5.90 -7.29 -18.67
N LEU A 132 5.90 -6.42 -17.66
CA LEU A 132 4.77 -6.16 -16.79
C LEU A 132 3.55 -5.56 -17.52
N GLN A 133 3.80 -4.73 -18.54
CA GLN A 133 2.75 -4.18 -19.41
C GLN A 133 1.97 -5.32 -20.10
N GLY A 134 2.67 -6.35 -20.59
CA GLY A 134 2.06 -7.52 -21.23
C GLY A 134 1.42 -8.54 -20.29
N VAL A 135 1.53 -8.39 -18.96
CA VAL A 135 0.91 -9.31 -18.00
C VAL A 135 -0.59 -9.03 -17.92
N GLU A 136 -1.41 -9.95 -18.42
CA GLU A 136 -2.85 -9.89 -18.24
C GLU A 136 -3.28 -10.46 -16.88
N VAL A 137 -4.27 -9.80 -16.27
CA VAL A 137 -4.91 -10.22 -15.02
C VAL A 137 -6.42 -10.28 -15.20
N GLU A 138 -7.03 -11.28 -14.61
CA GLU A 138 -8.49 -11.43 -14.60
C GLU A 138 -9.14 -10.24 -13.89
N ARG A 139 -10.26 -9.75 -14.46
CA ARG A 139 -11.17 -8.81 -13.81
C ARG A 139 -12.45 -9.54 -13.42
N LEU A 140 -12.72 -9.60 -12.12
CA LEU A 140 -13.91 -10.21 -11.56
C LEU A 140 -15.09 -9.23 -11.63
N ALA A 141 -16.29 -9.75 -11.84
CA ALA A 141 -17.51 -8.95 -11.95
C ALA A 141 -17.87 -8.22 -10.65
N ASP A 142 -17.48 -8.78 -9.51
CA ASP A 142 -17.63 -8.22 -8.16
C ASP A 142 -16.30 -7.69 -7.61
N GLY A 143 -15.28 -7.56 -8.46
CA GLY A 143 -13.91 -7.21 -8.05
C GLY A 143 -13.70 -5.72 -7.79
N GLN A 144 -14.50 -4.85 -8.41
CA GLN A 144 -14.33 -3.40 -8.34
C GLN A 144 -15.19 -2.80 -7.23
N VAL A 145 -14.81 -1.60 -6.79
CA VAL A 145 -15.59 -0.80 -5.85
C VAL A 145 -16.32 0.29 -6.65
N PRO A 146 -17.66 0.39 -6.56
CA PRO A 146 -18.42 1.51 -7.14
C PRO A 146 -17.92 2.85 -6.57
N LEU A 147 -17.88 3.88 -7.41
CA LEU A 147 -17.35 5.22 -7.06
C LEU A 147 -18.04 5.89 -5.84
N ASP A 148 -19.24 5.46 -5.47
CA ASP A 148 -20.02 5.99 -4.34
C ASP A 148 -19.98 5.10 -3.09
N GLN A 149 -19.40 3.89 -3.18
CA GLN A 149 -19.45 2.90 -2.12
C GLN A 149 -18.60 3.31 -0.92
N ASP A 150 -17.47 3.98 -1.14
CA ASP A 150 -16.56 4.46 -0.11
C ASP A 150 -17.29 5.43 0.83
N ILE A 151 -17.96 6.44 0.28
CA ILE A 151 -18.68 7.48 1.03
C ILE A 151 -19.84 6.87 1.81
N ARG A 152 -20.58 5.95 1.21
CA ARG A 152 -21.72 5.27 1.85
C ARG A 152 -21.26 4.39 3.00
N LEU A 153 -20.19 3.63 2.80
CA LEU A 153 -19.66 2.74 3.81
C LEU A 153 -19.00 3.52 4.95
N PHE A 154 -18.28 4.60 4.66
CA PHE A 154 -17.82 5.53 5.69
C PHE A 154 -18.97 6.14 6.49
N ALA A 155 -20.06 6.55 5.82
CA ALA A 155 -21.24 7.10 6.49
C ALA A 155 -21.92 6.04 7.39
N GLU A 156 -22.08 4.81 6.90
CA GLU A 156 -22.63 3.69 7.68
C GLU A 156 -21.73 3.36 8.88
N MET A 157 -20.41 3.29 8.69
CA MET A 157 -19.46 3.06 9.77
C MET A 157 -19.54 4.15 10.85
N ILE A 158 -19.55 5.43 10.46
CA ILE A 158 -19.71 6.57 11.39
C ILE A 158 -21.02 6.49 12.16
N LEU A 159 -22.12 6.08 11.50
CA LEU A 159 -23.42 5.94 12.14
C LEU A 159 -23.51 4.71 13.05
N SER A 160 -22.73 3.66 12.75
CA SER A 160 -22.67 2.42 13.53
C SER A 160 -21.64 2.44 14.67
N ASP A 161 -20.77 3.45 14.71
CA ASP A 161 -19.76 3.62 15.76
C ASP A 161 -20.44 3.98 17.09
N THR A 162 -20.78 2.94 17.85
CA THR A 162 -21.34 3.04 19.20
C THR A 162 -20.27 3.04 20.28
N GLU A 163 -18.98 2.93 19.91
CA GLU A 163 -17.90 2.92 20.90
C GLU A 163 -17.67 4.32 21.46
N GLY A 164 -17.51 4.40 22.78
CA GLY A 164 -17.19 5.65 23.44
C GLY A 164 -15.82 6.13 22.99
N SER A 165 -15.77 7.18 22.16
CA SER A 165 -14.52 7.89 21.88
C SER A 165 -13.86 8.30 23.21
N CYS A 166 -12.54 8.12 23.35
CA CYS A 166 -11.75 8.69 24.45
C CYS A 166 -11.96 10.22 24.62
N CYS A 167 -12.50 10.89 23.60
CA CYS A 167 -12.82 12.31 23.58
C CYS A 167 -14.32 12.62 23.75
N ALA A 168 -15.16 11.61 23.93
CA ALA A 168 -16.58 11.82 24.19
C ALA A 168 -16.74 12.44 25.59
N LYS A 169 -17.08 13.73 25.62
CA LYS A 169 -17.45 14.41 26.87
C LYS A 169 -18.58 13.62 27.53
N GLU A 170 -18.35 13.16 28.76
CA GLU A 170 -19.42 12.59 29.58
C GLU A 170 -20.60 13.56 29.58
N LYS A 171 -21.78 13.07 29.17
CA LYS A 171 -23.01 13.84 29.28
C LYS A 171 -23.33 13.96 30.77
N THR A 172 -22.88 15.04 31.39
CA THR A 172 -23.28 15.39 32.75
C THR A 172 -24.78 15.70 32.71
N THR A 173 -25.62 14.73 33.07
CA THR A 173 -27.01 14.98 33.39
C THR A 173 -27.05 15.85 34.63
N LEU A 174 -27.28 17.16 34.46
CA LEU A 174 -27.72 18.02 35.56
C LEU A 174 -29.09 17.53 36.01
N ALA A 175 -29.12 16.71 37.05
CA ALA A 175 -30.33 16.49 37.83
C ALA A 175 -30.70 17.83 38.46
N ALA A 176 -31.80 18.43 37.99
CA ALA A 176 -32.45 19.53 38.66
C ALA A 176 -32.84 19.06 40.06
N LYS A 177 -32.17 19.58 41.09
CA LYS A 177 -32.63 19.48 42.47
C LYS A 177 -33.70 20.55 42.66
N ASN A 178 -34.91 20.09 42.95
CA ASN A 178 -35.99 20.91 43.52
C ASN A 178 -35.59 21.50 44.87
#